data_AF-A0A315ZGG0-F1
#
_entry.id   AF-A0A315ZGG0-F1
#
_cell.length_a   1.000
_cell.length_b   1.000
_cell.length_c   1.000
_cell.angle_alpha   90.00
_cell.angle_beta   90.00
_cell.angle_gamma   90.00
#
_symmetry.space_group_name_H-M   'P 1'
#
loop_
_entity.id
_entity.type
_entity.pdbx_description
1 polymer ?
#
loop_
_entity_poly.entity_id
_entity_poly.type
_entity_poly.pdbx_seq_one_letter_code
_entity_poly.pdbx_strand_id
1 'polypeptide(L)'
;MIAELYKPIHITPKDLDDFLASGGTRDGGYLNRLEIVYYDNQLCTIIPLRINIAEFEFSKSQRKLLRRNDKKYKTIIRSAVINKEKEALYQQHKVRFKDFQSDSILWFFESPIDGFKLPIDTQELVLLNEDKELIACSFFDKGLTSMYSILGLYDQSYHRDSLGIYTMLKEIEYAQKNGLKYYYIGYVFDRPSLFDYKLNFTGVKGYLWKEDKWFNWGEIDLTQTLGEVIREKLLELKDLLFQKFSNIHPHFNGRFFYDYLINKSEHVISLPFLFYLKVEIGNCPHVYAIGYDHYKKVFWVAFDELIERIQYFDLAEDVLNYLLTKNSHILKEEVLVSEKLEAVFSKLHFDIVKKYDKSLEEGFIRYNISHLDKELSLQYNISDFEYYLFIETEFSEIDPIYVGNSTEKVINLIRDFFYA
;
A
#
# COMPACT_ATOMS: atom_id res chain seq x y z
N MET A 1 -0.67 -16.28 -5.26
CA MET A 1 0.44 -15.72 -4.44
C MET A 1 0.50 -14.25 -4.75
N ILE A 2 0.62 -13.38 -3.74
CA ILE A 2 0.32 -11.95 -3.90
C ILE A 2 1.54 -11.12 -4.36
N ALA A 3 2.71 -11.41 -3.82
CA ALA A 3 3.93 -10.65 -4.09
C ALA A 3 5.16 -11.56 -4.04
N GLU A 4 6.02 -11.46 -5.04
CA GLU A 4 7.37 -12.03 -5.07
C GLU A 4 8.36 -10.93 -5.49
N LEU A 5 9.52 -10.88 -4.82
CA LEU A 5 10.59 -9.93 -5.13
C LEU A 5 11.88 -10.71 -5.38
N TYR A 6 12.55 -10.42 -6.48
CA TYR A 6 13.78 -11.06 -6.92
C TYR A 6 14.86 -10.03 -7.16
N LYS A 7 16.06 -10.33 -6.68
CA LYS A 7 17.26 -9.49 -6.84
C LYS A 7 18.42 -10.32 -7.43
N PRO A 8 18.31 -10.74 -8.71
CA PRO A 8 19.29 -11.62 -9.31
C PRO A 8 20.64 -10.90 -9.52
N ILE A 9 21.73 -11.51 -9.06
CA ILE A 9 23.10 -11.04 -9.34
C ILE A 9 23.54 -11.31 -10.79
N HIS A 10 22.85 -12.23 -11.47
CA HIS A 10 23.03 -12.53 -12.89
C HIS A 10 21.67 -12.79 -13.52
N ILE A 11 21.44 -12.18 -14.68
CA ILE A 11 20.24 -12.39 -15.49
C ILE A 11 20.62 -12.34 -16.96
N THR A 12 20.27 -13.38 -17.71
CA THR A 12 20.45 -13.38 -19.16
C THR A 12 19.24 -12.73 -19.86
N PRO A 13 19.38 -12.28 -21.12
CA PRO A 13 18.23 -11.79 -21.88
C PRO A 13 17.09 -12.81 -22.02
N LYS A 14 17.40 -14.11 -21.95
CA LYS A 14 16.38 -15.17 -21.95
C LYS A 14 15.68 -15.29 -20.59
N ASP A 15 16.43 -15.19 -19.49
CA ASP A 15 15.82 -15.21 -18.14
C ASP A 15 14.85 -14.04 -17.97
N LEU A 16 15.19 -12.86 -18.51
CA LEU A 16 14.29 -11.71 -18.55
C LEU A 16 13.02 -12.01 -19.37
N ASP A 17 13.14 -12.60 -20.56
CA ASP A 17 11.99 -13.01 -21.38
C ASP A 17 11.07 -13.97 -20.62
N ASP A 18 11.64 -15.01 -20.00
CA ASP A 18 10.90 -16.02 -19.25
C ASP A 18 10.20 -15.38 -18.03
N PHE A 19 10.88 -14.49 -17.32
CA PHE A 19 10.33 -13.78 -16.16
C PHE A 19 9.14 -12.88 -16.57
N LEU A 20 9.31 -12.06 -17.60
CA LEU A 20 8.25 -11.20 -18.13
C LEU A 20 7.06 -12.04 -18.63
N ALA A 21 7.31 -13.21 -19.22
CA ALA A 21 6.27 -14.12 -19.67
C ALA A 21 5.41 -14.69 -18.52
N SER A 22 5.94 -14.72 -17.29
CA SER A 22 5.22 -15.17 -16.08
C SER A 22 4.38 -14.07 -15.40
N GLY A 23 4.19 -12.94 -16.08
CA GLY A 23 3.52 -11.75 -15.54
C GLY A 23 4.42 -10.88 -14.66
N GLY A 24 5.73 -11.18 -14.63
CA GLY A 24 6.72 -10.39 -13.91
C GLY A 24 6.94 -9.01 -14.50
N THR A 25 7.32 -8.06 -13.64
CA THR A 25 7.66 -6.69 -14.01
C THR A 25 8.97 -6.28 -13.35
N ARG A 26 9.63 -5.26 -13.91
CA ARG A 26 10.76 -4.61 -13.26
C ARG A 26 10.28 -3.40 -12.47
N ASP A 27 10.83 -3.26 -11.26
CA ASP A 27 10.70 -2.07 -10.44
C ASP A 27 12.05 -1.71 -9.79
N GLY A 28 12.67 -0.63 -10.26
CA GLY A 28 13.99 -0.20 -9.78
C GLY A 28 15.08 -1.27 -9.96
N GLY A 29 15.73 -1.58 -8.84
CA GLY A 29 16.73 -2.64 -8.72
C GLY A 29 16.16 -4.05 -8.52
N TYR A 30 14.86 -4.26 -8.71
CA TYR A 30 14.18 -5.51 -8.45
C TYR A 30 13.33 -5.99 -9.64
N LEU A 31 13.21 -7.31 -9.73
CA LEU A 31 12.17 -7.96 -10.51
C LEU A 31 11.07 -8.41 -9.55
N ASN A 32 9.81 -8.15 -9.86
CA ASN A 32 8.70 -8.53 -9.01
C ASN A 32 7.55 -9.18 -9.76
N ARG A 33 6.79 -10.00 -9.03
CA ARG A 33 5.46 -10.47 -9.44
C ARG A 33 4.50 -9.97 -8.38
N LEU A 34 3.80 -8.90 -8.69
CA LEU A 34 2.91 -8.22 -7.76
C LEU A 34 1.49 -8.24 -8.32
N GLU A 35 0.59 -8.99 -7.69
CA GLU A 35 -0.79 -9.16 -8.16
C GLU A 35 -1.68 -7.99 -7.75
N ILE A 36 -1.47 -7.43 -6.57
CA ILE A 36 -2.28 -6.32 -6.06
C ILE A 36 -1.39 -5.21 -5.49
N VAL A 37 -1.91 -4.00 -5.53
CA VAL A 37 -1.25 -2.78 -5.05
C VAL A 37 -2.27 -1.83 -4.47
N TYR A 38 -1.81 -0.89 -3.67
CA TYR A 38 -2.64 0.20 -3.20
C TYR A 38 -2.36 1.46 -4.00
N TYR A 39 -3.37 1.98 -4.69
CA TYR A 39 -3.28 3.14 -5.59
C TYR A 39 -4.50 4.05 -5.45
N ASP A 40 -4.28 5.36 -5.32
CA ASP A 40 -5.33 6.39 -5.20
C ASP A 40 -6.40 6.05 -4.14
N ASN A 41 -5.94 5.62 -2.96
CA ASN A 41 -6.78 5.17 -1.85
C ASN A 41 -7.68 3.95 -2.15
N GLN A 42 -7.25 3.08 -3.05
CA GLN A 42 -7.95 1.83 -3.33
C GLN A 42 -6.98 0.66 -3.49
N LEU A 43 -7.39 -0.51 -3.01
CA LEU A 43 -6.75 -1.76 -3.39
C LEU A 43 -7.05 -2.00 -4.87
N CYS A 44 -6.05 -2.32 -5.67
CA CYS A 44 -6.14 -2.54 -7.12
C CYS A 44 -5.42 -3.83 -7.49
N THR A 45 -5.95 -4.56 -8.47
CA THR A 45 -5.21 -5.65 -9.13
C THR A 45 -4.32 -5.06 -10.20
N ILE A 46 -3.03 -5.38 -10.16
CA ILE A 46 -2.10 -5.10 -11.25
C ILE A 46 -2.36 -6.11 -12.35
N ILE A 47 -2.59 -5.63 -13.57
CA ILE A 47 -2.69 -6.45 -14.76
C ILE A 47 -1.50 -6.10 -15.66
N PRO A 48 -0.42 -6.91 -15.64
CA PRO A 48 0.69 -6.77 -16.57
C PRO A 48 0.19 -6.77 -18.02
N LEU A 49 0.76 -5.89 -18.84
CA LEU A 49 0.39 -5.71 -20.23
C LEU A 49 1.56 -6.01 -21.16
N ARG A 50 1.25 -6.64 -22.29
CA ARG A 50 2.17 -6.77 -23.41
C ARG A 50 1.45 -6.58 -24.75
N ILE A 51 2.21 -6.23 -25.76
CA ILE A 51 1.78 -6.22 -27.16
C ILE A 51 2.43 -7.41 -27.86
N ASN A 52 1.64 -8.21 -28.58
CA ASN A 52 2.20 -9.13 -29.57
C ASN A 52 2.59 -8.32 -30.81
N ILE A 53 3.90 -8.21 -31.07
CA ILE A 53 4.44 -7.39 -32.16
C ILE A 53 3.96 -7.87 -33.53
N ALA A 54 3.73 -9.19 -33.70
CA ALA A 54 3.23 -9.75 -34.94
C ALA A 54 1.75 -9.41 -35.21
N GLU A 55 0.98 -9.09 -34.16
CA GLU A 55 -0.44 -8.72 -34.25
C GLU A 55 -0.62 -7.18 -34.23
N PHE A 56 0.45 -6.41 -34.05
CA PHE A 56 0.36 -4.96 -33.89
C PHE A 56 0.22 -4.25 -35.23
N GLU A 57 -0.81 -3.40 -35.33
CA GLU A 57 -1.02 -2.49 -36.44
C GLU A 57 -1.18 -1.05 -35.97
N PHE A 58 -0.40 -0.14 -36.58
CA PHE A 58 -0.58 1.29 -36.33
C PHE A 58 -1.97 1.75 -36.79
N SER A 59 -2.68 2.47 -35.94
CA SER A 59 -3.94 3.12 -36.32
C SER A 59 -3.71 4.31 -37.26
N LYS A 60 -4.79 4.83 -37.87
CA LYS A 60 -4.72 6.04 -38.71
C LYS A 60 -4.16 7.25 -37.93
N SER A 61 -4.57 7.42 -36.67
CA SER A 61 -4.11 8.52 -35.82
C SER A 61 -2.65 8.34 -35.40
N GLN A 62 -2.22 7.12 -35.07
CA GLN A 62 -0.83 6.81 -34.73
C GLN A 62 0.11 7.06 -35.93
N ARG A 63 -0.28 6.63 -37.15
CA ARG A 63 0.50 6.94 -38.37
C ARG A 63 0.61 8.45 -38.65
N LYS A 64 -0.46 9.22 -38.39
CA LYS A 64 -0.45 10.68 -38.54
C LYS A 64 0.49 11.33 -37.51
N LEU A 65 0.46 10.83 -36.27
CA LEU A 65 1.33 11.29 -35.18
C LEU A 65 2.80 11.05 -35.52
N LEU A 66 3.17 9.82 -35.93
CA LEU A 66 4.52 9.47 -36.37
C LEU A 66 5.01 10.42 -37.47
N ARG A 67 4.28 10.50 -38.59
CA ARG A 67 4.63 11.37 -39.72
C ARG A 67 4.81 12.85 -39.36
N ARG A 68 4.03 13.36 -38.40
CA ARG A 68 4.14 14.75 -37.94
C ARG A 68 5.42 14.95 -37.15
N ASN A 69 5.68 14.06 -36.19
CA ASN A 69 6.76 14.21 -35.23
C ASN A 69 8.11 13.81 -35.83
N ASP A 70 8.17 12.81 -36.72
CA ASP A 70 9.38 12.40 -37.45
C ASP A 70 9.95 13.54 -38.32
N LYS A 71 9.12 14.51 -38.73
CA LYS A 71 9.56 15.70 -39.48
C LYS A 71 10.22 16.76 -38.61
N LYS A 72 9.88 16.80 -37.32
CA LYS A 72 10.30 17.84 -36.38
C LYS A 72 11.49 17.40 -35.52
N TYR A 73 11.58 16.11 -35.24
CA TYR A 73 12.41 15.61 -34.15
C TYR A 73 13.29 14.46 -34.59
N LYS A 74 14.51 14.43 -34.07
CA LYS A 74 15.45 13.34 -34.30
C LYS A 74 15.34 12.29 -33.20
N THR A 75 15.09 11.05 -33.59
CA THR A 75 15.03 9.90 -32.67
C THR A 75 16.37 9.15 -32.66
N ILE A 76 16.89 8.81 -31.49
CA ILE A 76 18.13 8.05 -31.30
C ILE A 76 17.86 6.93 -30.29
N ILE A 77 18.32 5.70 -30.56
CA ILE A 77 18.26 4.59 -29.59
C ILE A 77 19.69 4.13 -29.31
N ARG A 78 20.03 3.99 -28.02
CA ARG A 78 21.37 3.61 -27.54
C ARG A 78 21.30 3.05 -26.11
N SER A 79 22.42 2.58 -25.56
CA SER A 79 22.51 2.23 -24.13
C SER A 79 22.11 3.39 -23.23
N ALA A 80 21.37 3.09 -22.17
CA ALA A 80 20.83 4.10 -21.26
C ALA A 80 21.93 4.88 -20.52
N VAL A 81 21.74 6.20 -20.44
CA VAL A 81 22.62 7.11 -19.69
C VAL A 81 21.76 8.02 -18.85
N ILE A 82 21.83 7.91 -17.52
CA ILE A 82 21.15 8.86 -16.63
C ILE A 82 22.02 10.10 -16.45
N ASN A 83 21.45 11.28 -16.72
CA ASN A 83 22.15 12.56 -16.64
C ASN A 83 21.22 13.65 -16.09
N LYS A 84 21.76 14.86 -15.89
CA LYS A 84 21.03 16.00 -15.33
C LYS A 84 19.82 16.45 -16.18
N GLU A 85 19.90 16.34 -17.50
CA GLU A 85 18.79 16.70 -18.40
C GLU A 85 17.59 15.77 -18.20
N LYS A 86 17.84 14.46 -18.09
CA LYS A 86 16.79 13.44 -17.86
C LYS A 86 16.22 13.52 -16.46
N GLU A 87 17.07 13.82 -15.47
CA GLU A 87 16.64 14.13 -14.11
C GLU A 87 15.71 15.36 -14.13
N ALA A 88 16.04 16.43 -14.86
CA ALA A 88 15.18 17.59 -14.99
C ALA A 88 13.82 17.26 -15.64
N LEU A 89 13.78 16.43 -16.70
CA LEU A 89 12.52 15.94 -17.27
C LEU A 89 11.72 15.12 -16.25
N TYR A 90 12.38 14.28 -15.45
CA TYR A 90 11.72 13.52 -14.39
C TYR A 90 11.13 14.43 -13.31
N GLN A 91 11.86 15.46 -12.86
CA GLN A 91 11.35 16.42 -11.87
C GLN A 91 10.09 17.14 -12.34
N GLN A 92 9.97 17.44 -13.63
CA GLN A 92 8.73 17.99 -14.21
C GLN A 92 7.60 16.96 -14.20
N HIS A 93 7.92 15.68 -14.43
CA HIS A 93 6.94 14.60 -14.57
C HIS A 93 6.45 14.01 -13.25
N LYS A 94 7.27 14.03 -12.19
CA LYS A 94 6.99 13.27 -10.96
C LYS A 94 5.66 13.63 -10.30
N VAL A 95 5.18 14.86 -10.50
CA VAL A 95 3.89 15.36 -9.99
C VAL A 95 2.67 14.56 -10.48
N ARG A 96 2.80 13.79 -11.56
CA ARG A 96 1.72 12.90 -12.04
C ARG A 96 1.57 11.64 -11.19
N PHE A 97 2.61 11.26 -10.44
CA PHE A 97 2.57 10.11 -9.54
C PHE A 97 2.00 10.57 -8.20
N LYS A 98 0.76 10.15 -7.91
CA LYS A 98 0.01 10.61 -6.74
C LYS A 98 0.54 10.05 -5.43
N ASP A 99 0.80 8.75 -5.39
CA ASP A 99 1.06 8.03 -4.15
C ASP A 99 2.54 8.01 -3.74
N PHE A 100 3.44 8.02 -4.73
CA PHE A 100 4.89 8.01 -4.48
C PHE A 100 5.63 8.84 -5.52
N GLN A 101 6.46 9.76 -5.04
CA GLN A 101 7.36 10.58 -5.86
C GLN A 101 8.77 10.42 -5.31
N SER A 102 9.63 9.73 -6.06
CA SER A 102 11.05 9.69 -5.73
C SER A 102 11.72 11.02 -6.01
N ASP A 103 12.76 11.35 -5.24
CA ASP A 103 13.60 12.51 -5.46
C ASP A 103 14.48 12.42 -6.71
N SER A 104 14.72 11.21 -7.23
CA SER A 104 15.55 11.03 -8.42
C SER A 104 14.98 9.98 -9.38
N ILE A 105 15.25 10.18 -10.67
CA ILE A 105 14.96 9.20 -11.72
C ILE A 105 15.70 7.87 -11.48
N LEU A 106 16.80 7.88 -10.73
CA LEU A 106 17.58 6.67 -10.40
C LEU A 106 16.75 5.60 -9.70
N TRP A 107 15.66 5.98 -9.02
CA TRP A 107 14.74 5.03 -8.38
C TRP A 107 14.17 3.99 -9.35
N PHE A 108 13.99 4.34 -10.63
CA PHE A 108 13.51 3.40 -11.65
C PHE A 108 14.58 2.41 -12.13
N PHE A 109 15.83 2.59 -11.71
CA PHE A 109 16.97 1.78 -12.15
C PHE A 109 17.73 1.12 -11.01
N GLU A 110 17.59 1.64 -9.79
CA GLU A 110 18.36 1.28 -8.61
C GLU A 110 17.43 0.91 -7.46
N SER A 111 17.87 -0.03 -6.62
CA SER A 111 17.24 -0.30 -5.33
C SER A 111 17.39 0.93 -4.43
N PRO A 112 16.31 1.44 -3.82
CA PRO A 112 16.40 2.57 -2.89
C PRO A 112 17.08 2.20 -1.56
N ILE A 113 17.24 0.90 -1.27
CA ILE A 113 17.83 0.41 -0.01
C ILE A 113 19.36 0.44 -0.07
N ASP A 114 19.93 -0.01 -1.18
CA ASP A 114 21.36 -0.28 -1.30
C ASP A 114 21.98 0.11 -2.65
N GLY A 115 21.22 0.80 -3.51
CA GLY A 115 21.70 1.26 -4.82
C GLY A 115 21.93 0.14 -5.84
N PHE A 116 21.50 -1.09 -5.55
CA PHE A 116 21.69 -2.22 -6.46
C PHE A 116 21.00 -2.01 -7.81
N LYS A 117 21.71 -2.29 -8.90
CA LYS A 117 21.20 -2.26 -10.27
C LYS A 117 21.04 -3.66 -10.80
N LEU A 118 19.91 -3.95 -11.42
CA LEU A 118 19.75 -5.17 -12.18
C LEU A 118 20.78 -5.20 -13.33
N PRO A 119 21.49 -6.32 -13.54
CA PRO A 119 22.47 -6.45 -14.62
C PRO A 119 21.79 -6.74 -15.97
N ILE A 120 20.89 -5.85 -16.38
CA ILE A 120 20.10 -5.92 -17.61
C ILE A 120 20.61 -4.87 -18.60
N ASP A 121 20.62 -5.20 -19.90
CA ASP A 121 20.90 -4.25 -20.97
C ASP A 121 19.70 -3.28 -21.13
N THR A 122 19.75 -2.19 -20.37
CA THR A 122 18.78 -1.09 -20.49
C THR A 122 19.20 -0.15 -21.61
N GLN A 123 18.28 0.06 -22.55
CA GLN A 123 18.39 1.00 -23.65
C GLN A 123 17.57 2.26 -23.34
N GLU A 124 17.91 3.34 -24.03
CA GLU A 124 17.13 4.56 -24.06
C GLU A 124 16.75 4.94 -25.49
N LEU A 125 15.54 5.47 -25.64
CA LEU A 125 15.14 6.26 -26.78
C LEU A 125 15.23 7.74 -26.39
N VAL A 126 15.93 8.52 -27.22
CA VAL A 126 16.14 9.95 -27.05
C VAL A 126 15.50 10.69 -28.21
N LEU A 127 14.73 11.73 -27.89
CA LEU A 127 14.12 12.64 -28.85
C LEU A 127 14.74 14.03 -28.73
N LEU A 128 15.33 14.50 -29.82
CA LEU A 128 15.96 15.82 -29.91
C LEU A 128 15.15 16.75 -30.82
N ASN A 129 15.05 18.02 -30.44
CA ASN A 129 14.54 19.08 -31.32
C ASN A 129 15.58 19.51 -32.37
N GLU A 130 15.24 20.51 -33.19
CA GLU A 130 16.11 21.03 -34.25
C GLU A 130 17.42 21.62 -33.68
N ASP A 131 17.37 22.20 -32.49
CA ASP A 131 18.51 22.76 -31.74
C ASP A 131 19.33 21.68 -31.01
N LYS A 132 18.98 20.41 -31.17
CA LYS A 132 19.60 19.23 -30.54
C LYS A 132 19.40 19.14 -29.02
N GLU A 133 18.40 19.82 -28.49
CA GLU A 133 18.01 19.75 -27.08
C GLU A 133 17.16 18.51 -26.82
N LEU A 134 17.34 17.89 -25.65
CA LEU A 134 16.55 16.75 -25.21
C LEU A 134 15.12 17.20 -24.84
N ILE A 135 14.12 16.74 -25.59
CA ILE A 135 12.71 17.07 -25.34
C ILE A 135 11.88 15.88 -24.86
N ALA A 136 12.35 14.66 -25.10
CA ALA A 136 11.75 13.46 -24.54
C ALA A 136 12.76 12.32 -24.49
N CYS A 137 12.54 11.41 -23.54
CA CYS A 137 13.21 10.14 -23.53
C CYS A 137 12.30 9.03 -22.99
N SER A 138 12.64 7.80 -23.34
CA SER A 138 12.09 6.62 -22.69
C SER A 138 13.15 5.56 -22.51
N PHE A 139 12.92 4.66 -21.57
CA PHE A 139 13.87 3.61 -21.21
C PHE A 139 13.18 2.27 -21.28
N PHE A 140 13.90 1.28 -21.81
CA PHE A 140 13.40 -0.07 -21.89
C PHE A 140 14.51 -1.09 -21.74
N ASP A 141 14.18 -2.23 -21.14
CA ASP A 141 15.06 -3.37 -21.05
C ASP A 141 14.94 -4.26 -22.27
N LYS A 142 16.08 -4.81 -22.70
CA LYS A 142 16.15 -5.71 -23.83
C LYS A 142 16.30 -7.15 -23.37
N GLY A 143 15.31 -7.98 -23.68
CA GLY A 143 15.39 -9.43 -23.61
C GLY A 143 15.91 -10.06 -24.91
N LEU A 144 15.84 -11.38 -25.01
CA LEU A 144 16.31 -12.10 -26.20
C LEU A 144 15.32 -11.93 -27.37
N THR A 145 14.03 -12.03 -27.08
CA THR A 145 12.91 -11.96 -28.03
C THR A 145 11.85 -10.96 -27.59
N SER A 146 12.06 -10.25 -26.48
CA SER A 146 11.13 -9.25 -25.99
C SER A 146 11.85 -7.99 -25.48
N MET A 147 11.06 -6.98 -25.14
CA MET A 147 11.54 -5.80 -24.44
C MET A 147 10.50 -5.31 -23.43
N TYR A 148 10.94 -4.61 -22.38
CA TYR A 148 10.08 -4.09 -21.31
C TYR A 148 10.24 -2.59 -21.16
N SER A 149 9.14 -1.83 -21.27
CA SER A 149 9.13 -0.38 -21.06
C SER A 149 9.20 -0.06 -19.56
N ILE A 150 10.17 0.76 -19.17
CA ILE A 150 10.41 1.14 -17.77
C ILE A 150 9.74 2.49 -17.49
N LEU A 151 10.10 3.51 -18.27
CA LEU A 151 9.71 4.90 -18.00
C LEU A 151 9.74 5.73 -19.29
N GLY A 152 8.75 6.61 -19.46
CA GLY A 152 8.72 7.63 -20.50
C GLY A 152 8.54 9.03 -19.90
N LEU A 153 9.37 9.97 -20.37
CA LEU A 153 9.47 11.35 -19.92
C LEU A 153 9.52 12.31 -21.12
N TYR A 154 8.92 13.49 -20.97
CA TYR A 154 8.98 14.54 -21.98
C TYR A 154 8.87 15.93 -21.36
N ASP A 155 9.33 16.94 -22.08
CA ASP A 155 9.17 18.33 -21.67
C ASP A 155 7.70 18.73 -21.87
N GLN A 156 7.03 19.13 -20.78
CA GLN A 156 5.59 19.44 -20.79
C GLN A 156 5.21 20.60 -21.71
N SER A 157 6.17 21.46 -22.11
CA SER A 157 5.94 22.48 -23.14
C SER A 157 5.54 21.88 -24.50
N TYR A 158 5.88 20.61 -24.74
CA TYR A 158 5.55 19.85 -25.96
C TYR A 158 4.29 18.96 -25.82
N HIS A 159 3.42 19.21 -24.84
CA HIS A 159 2.20 18.39 -24.61
C HIS A 159 1.31 18.20 -25.87
N ARG A 160 1.30 19.17 -26.80
CA ARG A 160 0.53 19.11 -28.07
C ARG A 160 1.08 18.08 -29.07
N ASP A 161 2.33 17.68 -28.91
CA ASP A 161 3.00 16.72 -29.78
C ASP A 161 2.84 15.28 -29.29
N SER A 162 2.18 15.06 -28.14
CA SER A 162 1.87 13.74 -27.58
C SER A 162 3.11 12.85 -27.44
N LEU A 163 4.22 13.45 -26.96
CA LEU A 163 5.53 12.82 -26.98
C LEU A 163 5.59 11.48 -26.23
N GLY A 164 4.83 11.32 -25.14
CA GLY A 164 4.76 10.03 -24.43
C GLY A 164 4.19 8.87 -25.26
N ILE A 165 3.14 9.11 -26.05
CA ILE A 165 2.62 8.09 -26.98
C ILE A 165 3.56 7.91 -28.16
N TYR A 166 4.13 9.00 -28.65
CA TYR A 166 5.07 8.97 -29.77
C TYR A 166 6.30 8.11 -29.46
N THR A 167 6.93 8.25 -28.28
CA THR A 167 8.09 7.41 -27.91
C THR A 167 7.73 5.93 -27.84
N MET A 168 6.56 5.56 -27.30
CA MET A 168 6.07 4.17 -27.34
C MET A 168 5.88 3.65 -28.77
N LEU A 169 5.37 4.48 -29.70
CA LEU A 169 5.24 4.09 -31.11
C LEU A 169 6.61 3.87 -31.77
N LYS A 170 7.61 4.69 -31.44
CA LYS A 170 8.99 4.49 -31.93
C LYS A 170 9.64 3.24 -31.32
N GLU A 171 9.34 2.91 -30.06
CA GLU A 171 9.75 1.64 -29.44
C GLU A 171 9.11 0.44 -30.15
N ILE A 172 7.84 0.54 -30.56
CA ILE A 172 7.19 -0.51 -31.37
C ILE A 172 7.83 -0.64 -32.75
N GLU A 173 8.14 0.47 -33.44
CA GLU A 173 8.91 0.43 -34.70
C GLU A 173 10.27 -0.24 -34.51
N TYR A 174 10.95 0.04 -33.40
CA TYR A 174 12.19 -0.62 -33.03
C TYR A 174 11.99 -2.12 -32.82
N ALA A 175 10.96 -2.53 -32.07
CA ALA A 175 10.65 -3.93 -31.82
C ALA A 175 10.37 -4.69 -33.12
N GLN A 176 9.56 -4.12 -34.03
CA GLN A 176 9.29 -4.68 -35.36
C GLN A 176 10.57 -4.83 -36.18
N LYS A 177 11.41 -3.79 -36.25
CA LYS A 177 12.66 -3.81 -37.02
C LYS A 177 13.66 -4.85 -36.51
N ASN A 178 13.65 -5.13 -35.21
CA ASN A 178 14.55 -6.11 -34.58
C ASN A 178 13.93 -7.51 -34.46
N GLY A 179 12.72 -7.74 -35.00
CA GLY A 179 12.07 -9.05 -34.96
C GLY A 179 11.72 -9.52 -33.55
N LEU A 180 11.46 -8.60 -32.61
CA LEU A 180 10.99 -8.95 -31.28
C LEU A 180 9.57 -9.49 -31.34
N LYS A 181 9.23 -10.44 -30.46
CA LYS A 181 7.92 -11.06 -30.34
C LYS A 181 6.98 -10.24 -29.47
N TYR A 182 7.49 -9.72 -28.36
CA TYR A 182 6.67 -9.04 -27.35
C TYR A 182 7.29 -7.71 -26.93
N TYR A 183 6.43 -6.73 -26.71
CA TYR A 183 6.76 -5.49 -26.03
C TYR A 183 5.89 -5.38 -24.78
N TYR A 184 6.49 -5.55 -23.62
CA TYR A 184 5.84 -5.40 -22.33
C TYR A 184 5.76 -3.92 -21.98
N ILE A 185 4.53 -3.40 -21.86
CA ILE A 185 4.26 -1.96 -21.75
C ILE A 185 3.94 -1.55 -20.30
N GLY A 186 4.46 -2.29 -19.34
CA GLY A 186 4.15 -2.16 -17.91
C GLY A 186 2.81 -2.83 -17.59
N TYR A 187 1.97 -2.15 -16.82
CA TYR A 187 0.68 -2.66 -16.35
C TYR A 187 -0.41 -1.59 -16.38
N VAL A 188 -1.65 -2.03 -16.12
CA VAL A 188 -2.81 -1.23 -15.73
C VAL A 188 -3.41 -1.79 -14.44
N PHE A 189 -4.41 -1.13 -13.89
CA PHE A 189 -5.20 -1.65 -12.79
C PHE A 189 -6.54 -2.21 -13.27
N ASP A 190 -7.17 -3.01 -12.41
CA ASP A 190 -8.58 -3.40 -12.55
C ASP A 190 -9.57 -2.27 -12.24
N ARG A 191 -9.05 -1.05 -12.03
CA ARG A 191 -9.79 0.20 -11.85
C ARG A 191 -9.21 1.30 -12.75
N PRO A 192 -10.01 2.31 -13.13
CA PRO A 192 -9.53 3.40 -13.97
C PRO A 192 -8.29 4.08 -13.40
N SER A 193 -7.30 4.35 -14.24
CA SER A 193 -6.00 4.85 -13.81
C SER A 193 -5.32 5.75 -14.84
N LEU A 194 -4.25 6.42 -14.43
CA LEU A 194 -3.41 7.19 -15.36
C LEU A 194 -2.65 6.31 -16.36
N PHE A 195 -2.68 4.98 -16.19
CA PHE A 195 -1.99 4.01 -17.05
C PHE A 195 -2.87 3.49 -18.20
N ASP A 196 -4.17 3.77 -18.17
CA ASP A 196 -5.16 3.19 -19.11
C ASP A 196 -4.93 3.61 -20.56
N TYR A 197 -4.13 4.66 -20.79
CA TYR A 197 -3.75 5.07 -22.16
C TYR A 197 -3.07 3.93 -22.94
N LYS A 198 -2.44 2.97 -22.24
CA LYS A 198 -1.80 1.77 -22.80
C LYS A 198 -2.79 0.79 -23.45
N LEU A 199 -4.07 0.91 -23.13
CA LEU A 199 -5.13 0.06 -23.70
C LEU A 199 -5.55 0.49 -25.11
N ASN A 200 -5.11 1.68 -25.56
CA ASN A 200 -5.43 2.21 -26.88
C ASN A 200 -4.54 1.67 -28.02
N PHE A 201 -3.63 0.75 -27.70
CA PHE A 201 -2.79 0.07 -28.68
C PHE A 201 -3.50 -1.20 -29.17
N THR A 202 -3.26 -1.58 -30.43
CA THR A 202 -3.79 -2.84 -30.98
C THR A 202 -2.98 -4.02 -30.45
N GLY A 203 -3.58 -5.22 -30.38
CA GLY A 203 -2.87 -6.42 -29.95
C GLY A 203 -2.41 -6.44 -28.49
N VAL A 204 -3.02 -5.61 -27.63
CA VAL A 204 -2.75 -5.59 -26.19
C VAL A 204 -3.30 -6.85 -25.53
N LYS A 205 -2.44 -7.52 -24.77
CA LYS A 205 -2.74 -8.69 -23.95
C LYS A 205 -2.50 -8.35 -22.48
N GLY A 206 -3.39 -8.80 -21.62
CA GLY A 206 -3.24 -8.70 -20.16
C GLY A 206 -2.92 -10.07 -19.54
N TYR A 207 -2.17 -10.07 -18.45
CA TYR A 207 -1.88 -11.27 -17.67
C TYR A 207 -2.96 -11.50 -16.62
N LEU A 208 -3.57 -12.69 -16.63
CA LEU A 208 -4.48 -13.12 -15.58
C LEU A 208 -3.75 -14.09 -14.62
N TRP A 209 -3.62 -13.66 -13.38
CA TRP A 209 -2.87 -14.35 -12.34
C TRP A 209 -3.45 -15.72 -11.96
N LYS A 210 -4.78 -15.80 -11.87
CA LYS A 210 -5.49 -17.04 -11.52
C LYS A 210 -5.30 -18.14 -12.57
N GLU A 211 -5.29 -17.76 -13.84
CA GLU A 211 -5.11 -18.65 -14.98
C GLU A 211 -3.64 -18.86 -15.36
N ASP A 212 -2.75 -18.04 -14.80
CA ASP A 212 -1.30 -17.98 -15.08
C ASP A 212 -1.01 -17.81 -16.59
N LYS A 213 -1.81 -16.96 -17.27
CA LYS A 213 -1.86 -16.87 -18.72
C LYS A 213 -2.14 -15.45 -19.23
N TRP A 214 -1.73 -15.22 -20.47
CA TRP A 214 -2.01 -13.99 -21.21
C TRP A 214 -3.27 -14.12 -22.07
N PHE A 215 -4.18 -13.16 -21.93
CA PHE A 215 -5.43 -13.07 -22.70
C PHE A 215 -5.47 -11.77 -23.48
N ASN A 216 -6.27 -11.71 -24.56
CA ASN A 216 -6.52 -10.43 -25.21
C ASN A 216 -7.24 -9.50 -24.22
N TRP A 217 -6.89 -8.22 -24.20
CA TRP A 217 -7.46 -7.29 -23.21
C TRP A 217 -8.99 -7.30 -23.18
N GLY A 218 -9.65 -7.37 -24.35
CA GLY A 218 -11.11 -7.39 -24.45
C GLY A 218 -11.79 -8.67 -23.94
N GLU A 219 -11.03 -9.71 -23.62
CA GLU A 219 -11.52 -10.99 -23.07
C GLU A 219 -11.41 -11.06 -21.54
N ILE A 220 -10.73 -10.09 -20.92
CA ILE A 220 -10.47 -10.09 -19.48
C ILE A 220 -11.72 -9.59 -18.72
N ASP A 221 -12.24 -10.46 -17.87
CA ASP A 221 -13.31 -10.12 -16.93
C ASP A 221 -12.72 -9.50 -15.65
N LEU A 222 -12.76 -8.16 -15.58
CA LEU A 222 -12.26 -7.41 -14.44
C LEU A 222 -13.06 -7.66 -13.15
N THR A 223 -14.24 -8.28 -13.20
CA THR A 223 -15.03 -8.58 -12.00
C THR A 223 -14.47 -9.76 -11.20
N GLN A 224 -13.59 -10.55 -11.80
CA GLN A 224 -13.00 -11.74 -11.17
C GLN A 224 -11.56 -11.53 -10.69
N THR A 225 -11.04 -10.31 -10.77
CA THR A 225 -9.69 -10.00 -10.30
C THR A 225 -9.60 -10.07 -8.78
N LEU A 226 -8.43 -10.42 -8.25
CA LEU A 226 -8.24 -10.59 -6.80
C LEU A 226 -8.62 -9.32 -6.02
N GLY A 227 -8.19 -8.16 -6.49
CA GLY A 227 -8.53 -6.87 -5.93
C GLY A 227 -10.04 -6.60 -5.94
N GLU A 228 -10.77 -6.99 -6.99
CA GLU A 228 -12.23 -6.83 -7.00
C GLU A 228 -12.91 -7.71 -5.97
N VAL A 229 -12.55 -8.99 -5.93
CA VAL A 229 -13.14 -9.92 -4.96
C VAL A 229 -12.88 -9.47 -3.53
N ILE A 230 -11.67 -9.01 -3.22
CA ILE A 230 -11.34 -8.47 -1.88
C ILE A 230 -12.17 -7.21 -1.60
N ARG A 231 -12.26 -6.27 -2.55
CA ARG A 231 -13.06 -5.04 -2.38
C ARG A 231 -14.53 -5.36 -2.12
N GLU A 232 -15.12 -6.28 -2.87
CA GLU A 232 -16.52 -6.72 -2.68
C GLU A 232 -16.73 -7.30 -1.28
N LYS A 233 -15.83 -8.18 -0.83
CA LYS A 233 -15.92 -8.80 0.50
C LYS A 233 -15.78 -7.80 1.63
N LEU A 234 -14.89 -6.83 1.49
CA LEU A 234 -14.74 -5.75 2.47
C LEU A 234 -15.92 -4.78 2.44
N LEU A 235 -16.54 -4.55 1.28
CA LEU A 235 -17.74 -3.73 1.15
C LEU A 235 -18.95 -4.40 1.82
N GLU A 236 -19.14 -5.70 1.61
CA GLU A 236 -20.15 -6.53 2.29
C GLU A 236 -20.04 -6.39 3.82
N LEU A 237 -18.84 -6.57 4.36
CA LEU A 237 -18.59 -6.40 5.79
C LEU A 237 -18.84 -4.96 6.26
N LYS A 238 -18.36 -3.97 5.50
CA LYS A 238 -18.57 -2.55 5.80
C LYS A 238 -20.06 -2.24 5.92
N ASP A 239 -20.88 -2.69 4.97
CA ASP A 239 -22.31 -2.43 4.95
C ASP A 239 -23.03 -3.07 6.16
N LEU A 240 -22.67 -4.30 6.52
CA LEU A 240 -23.17 -4.96 7.74
C LEU A 240 -22.83 -4.17 9.01
N LEU A 241 -21.62 -3.64 9.10
CA LEU A 241 -21.17 -2.85 10.24
C LEU A 241 -21.89 -1.51 10.32
N PHE A 242 -22.06 -0.80 9.20
CA PHE A 242 -22.81 0.48 9.14
C PHE A 242 -24.28 0.34 9.57
N GLN A 243 -24.89 -0.82 9.32
CA GLN A 243 -26.24 -1.10 9.81
C GLN A 243 -26.33 -1.21 11.34
N LYS A 244 -25.23 -1.57 12.02
CA LYS A 244 -25.20 -1.80 13.47
C LYS A 244 -24.61 -0.65 14.27
N PHE A 245 -23.60 0.02 13.74
CA PHE A 245 -22.92 1.11 14.42
C PHE A 245 -23.03 2.39 13.59
N SER A 246 -23.50 3.47 14.21
CA SER A 246 -23.64 4.76 13.55
C SER A 246 -22.30 5.48 13.32
N ASN A 247 -21.25 5.11 14.07
CA ASN A 247 -19.95 5.80 14.08
C ASN A 247 -18.82 4.84 13.70
N ILE A 248 -18.76 4.47 12.42
CA ILE A 248 -17.64 3.71 11.84
C ILE A 248 -16.84 4.62 10.93
N HIS A 249 -15.53 4.66 11.15
CA HIS A 249 -14.57 5.37 10.32
C HIS A 249 -13.64 4.35 9.65
N PRO A 250 -13.95 3.94 8.41
CA PRO A 250 -13.07 3.05 7.67
C PRO A 250 -11.85 3.83 7.19
N HIS A 251 -10.67 3.28 7.44
CA HIS A 251 -9.39 3.78 6.98
C HIS A 251 -8.65 2.67 6.25
N PHE A 252 -8.27 2.94 5.01
CA PHE A 252 -7.48 1.98 4.24
C PHE A 252 -6.01 2.40 4.32
N ASN A 253 -5.12 1.47 4.71
CA ASN A 253 -3.71 1.79 4.92
C ASN A 253 -2.86 1.26 3.76
N GLY A 254 -2.71 2.09 2.73
CA GLY A 254 -1.80 1.81 1.64
C GLY A 254 -0.33 1.81 2.02
N ARG A 255 0.05 2.47 3.12
CA ARG A 255 1.46 2.62 3.50
C ARG A 255 2.03 1.36 4.13
N PHE A 256 1.22 0.65 4.94
CA PHE A 256 1.58 -0.66 5.46
C PHE A 256 1.96 -1.64 4.34
N PHE A 257 1.23 -1.62 3.23
CA PHE A 257 1.52 -2.44 2.04
C PHE A 257 2.98 -2.30 1.60
N TYR A 258 3.42 -1.06 1.39
CA TYR A 258 4.77 -0.75 0.91
C TYR A 258 5.82 -0.98 1.99
N ASP A 259 5.57 -0.54 3.22
CA ASP A 259 6.52 -0.69 4.34
C ASP A 259 6.78 -2.16 4.67
N TYR A 260 5.76 -3.03 4.57
CA TYR A 260 5.92 -4.48 4.82
C TYR A 260 6.62 -5.20 3.66
N LEU A 261 6.29 -4.85 2.40
CA LEU A 261 6.97 -5.37 1.21
C LEU A 261 8.46 -5.03 1.18
N ILE A 262 8.81 -3.80 1.55
CA ILE A 262 10.18 -3.29 1.50
C ILE A 262 11.02 -3.87 2.66
N ASN A 263 10.46 -3.97 3.88
CA ASN A 263 11.24 -4.29 5.08
C ASN A 263 11.36 -5.79 5.45
N LYS A 264 10.57 -6.71 4.86
CA LYS A 264 10.58 -8.15 5.23
C LYS A 264 10.85 -9.13 4.07
N SER A 265 11.50 -8.67 3.00
CA SER A 265 11.66 -9.38 1.73
C SER A 265 12.66 -10.57 1.71
N GLU A 266 12.59 -11.47 2.69
CA GLU A 266 13.17 -12.82 2.59
C GLU A 266 12.11 -13.94 2.47
N HIS A 267 10.82 -13.63 2.62
CA HIS A 267 9.75 -14.62 2.60
C HIS A 267 8.54 -14.22 1.73
N VAL A 268 7.92 -15.23 1.10
CA VAL A 268 6.62 -15.14 0.41
C VAL A 268 5.59 -14.59 1.39
N ILE A 269 5.02 -13.42 1.09
CA ILE A 269 4.03 -12.78 1.97
C ILE A 269 2.66 -13.40 1.69
N SER A 270 2.06 -13.98 2.74
CA SER A 270 0.74 -14.66 2.68
C SER A 270 -0.35 -13.96 3.50
N LEU A 271 -0.18 -12.68 3.87
CA LEU A 271 -1.19 -11.93 4.63
C LEU A 271 -1.72 -10.78 3.78
N PRO A 272 -2.99 -10.84 3.32
CA PRO A 272 -3.56 -9.77 2.53
C PRO A 272 -4.15 -8.67 3.41
N PHE A 273 -3.44 -7.54 3.45
CA PHE A 273 -3.89 -6.14 3.44
C PHE A 273 -4.95 -5.68 4.44
N LEU A 274 -4.56 -4.69 5.24
CA LEU A 274 -5.36 -4.13 6.31
C LEU A 274 -6.33 -3.07 5.76
N PHE A 275 -7.61 -3.41 5.75
CA PHE A 275 -8.68 -2.46 5.91
C PHE A 275 -8.82 -2.18 7.41
N TYR A 276 -8.47 -0.99 7.85
CA TYR A 276 -8.68 -0.61 9.24
C TYR A 276 -10.11 -0.11 9.40
N LEU A 277 -10.79 -0.66 10.38
CA LEU A 277 -12.09 -0.22 10.80
C LEU A 277 -11.89 0.40 12.18
N LYS A 278 -11.92 1.74 12.25
CA LYS A 278 -12.05 2.42 13.52
C LYS A 278 -13.54 2.40 13.91
N VAL A 279 -13.86 1.71 15.00
CA VAL A 279 -15.21 1.66 15.54
C VAL A 279 -15.24 2.52 16.80
N GLU A 280 -16.02 3.59 16.77
CA GLU A 280 -16.23 4.43 17.95
C GLU A 280 -17.50 3.97 18.66
N ILE A 281 -17.35 3.45 19.88
CA ILE A 281 -18.47 3.03 20.72
C ILE A 281 -18.37 3.79 22.03
N GLY A 282 -19.28 4.74 22.26
CA GLY A 282 -19.18 5.65 23.40
C GLY A 282 -17.99 6.62 23.27
N ASN A 283 -17.27 6.85 24.36
CA ASN A 283 -16.08 7.73 24.38
C ASN A 283 -14.76 6.99 24.11
N CYS A 284 -14.78 5.67 23.87
CA CYS A 284 -13.60 4.86 23.57
C CYS A 284 -13.59 4.39 22.11
N PRO A 285 -12.71 4.96 21.26
CA PRO A 285 -12.49 4.45 19.92
C PRO A 285 -11.61 3.19 19.95
N HIS A 286 -12.12 2.04 19.52
CA HIS A 286 -11.28 0.87 19.25
C HIS A 286 -10.91 0.82 17.77
N VAL A 287 -9.65 0.52 17.47
CA VAL A 287 -9.16 0.32 16.11
C VAL A 287 -9.00 -1.17 15.86
N TYR A 288 -9.77 -1.70 14.92
CA TYR A 288 -9.65 -3.07 14.45
C TYR A 288 -9.02 -3.07 13.07
N ALA A 289 -8.07 -3.96 12.87
CA ALA A 289 -7.49 -4.24 11.57
C ALA A 289 -8.21 -5.45 10.98
N ILE A 290 -8.81 -5.30 9.81
CA ILE A 290 -9.63 -6.35 9.19
C ILE A 290 -9.18 -6.55 7.75
N GLY A 291 -9.21 -7.79 7.28
CA GLY A 291 -8.97 -8.08 5.88
C GLY A 291 -9.68 -9.33 5.42
N TYR A 292 -9.52 -9.63 4.13
CA TYR A 292 -10.08 -10.83 3.51
C TYR A 292 -8.98 -11.60 2.78
N ASP A 293 -8.76 -12.85 3.18
CA ASP A 293 -7.88 -13.78 2.50
C ASP A 293 -8.68 -14.57 1.46
N HIS A 294 -8.55 -14.17 0.20
CA HIS A 294 -9.23 -14.82 -0.92
C HIS A 294 -8.84 -16.29 -1.09
N TYR A 295 -7.58 -16.65 -0.81
CA TYR A 295 -7.08 -18.01 -1.02
C TYR A 295 -7.63 -18.97 0.03
N LYS A 296 -7.74 -18.51 1.28
CA LYS A 296 -8.36 -19.25 2.38
C LYS A 296 -9.89 -19.08 2.43
N LYS A 297 -10.42 -18.08 1.72
CA LYS A 297 -11.82 -17.64 1.72
C LYS A 297 -12.33 -17.23 3.11
N VAL A 298 -11.48 -16.58 3.90
CA VAL A 298 -11.81 -16.15 5.27
C VAL A 298 -11.54 -14.67 5.45
N PHE A 299 -12.37 -14.02 6.26
CA PHE A 299 -12.02 -12.77 6.90
C PHE A 299 -11.02 -13.02 8.02
N TRP A 300 -10.22 -12.01 8.31
CA TRP A 300 -9.34 -12.02 9.47
C TRP A 300 -9.43 -10.69 10.21
N VAL A 301 -9.32 -10.72 11.53
CA VAL A 301 -9.41 -9.56 12.42
C VAL A 301 -8.24 -9.56 13.38
N ALA A 302 -7.60 -8.41 13.54
CA ALA A 302 -6.59 -8.12 14.55
C ALA A 302 -6.99 -6.88 15.36
N PHE A 303 -6.56 -6.85 16.62
CA PHE A 303 -6.76 -5.71 17.52
C PHE A 303 -5.52 -4.80 17.48
N ASP A 304 -5.75 -3.49 17.39
CA ASP A 304 -4.77 -2.39 17.50
C ASP A 304 -3.44 -2.54 16.73
N GLU A 305 -3.49 -2.64 15.39
CA GLU A 305 -2.33 -2.81 14.49
C GLU A 305 -1.37 -4.01 14.79
N LEU A 306 -1.57 -4.72 15.90
CA LEU A 306 -0.76 -5.85 16.37
C LEU A 306 -1.22 -7.14 15.70
N ILE A 307 -0.56 -7.48 14.59
CA ILE A 307 -0.80 -8.66 13.74
C ILE A 307 -0.52 -9.99 14.48
N GLU A 308 -0.07 -9.97 15.74
CA GLU A 308 0.29 -11.16 16.51
C GLU A 308 -0.91 -11.97 17.04
N ARG A 309 -2.12 -11.38 17.08
CA ARG A 309 -3.35 -12.03 17.58
C ARG A 309 -4.50 -11.99 16.56
N ILE A 310 -4.33 -12.67 15.43
CA ILE A 310 -5.35 -12.75 14.37
C ILE A 310 -6.44 -13.77 14.69
N GLN A 311 -7.71 -13.38 14.52
CA GLN A 311 -8.88 -14.26 14.49
C GLN A 311 -9.36 -14.43 13.04
N TYR A 312 -9.84 -15.61 12.68
CA TYR A 312 -10.34 -15.91 11.33
C TYR A 312 -11.82 -16.24 11.35
N PHE A 313 -12.54 -15.81 10.31
CA PHE A 313 -13.99 -15.96 10.17
C PHE A 313 -14.38 -16.29 8.74
N ASP A 314 -15.30 -17.22 8.53
CA ASP A 314 -15.75 -17.60 7.18
C ASP A 314 -16.70 -16.55 6.57
N LEU A 315 -17.52 -15.92 7.42
CA LEU A 315 -18.56 -14.97 7.02
C LEU A 315 -18.35 -13.58 7.61
N ALA A 316 -18.84 -12.56 6.91
CA ALA A 316 -18.78 -11.19 7.39
C ALA A 316 -19.65 -10.97 8.64
N GLU A 317 -20.77 -11.70 8.74
CA GLU A 317 -21.63 -11.71 9.93
C GLU A 317 -20.90 -12.22 11.17
N ASP A 318 -20.00 -13.20 11.03
CA ASP A 318 -19.23 -13.73 12.15
C ASP A 318 -18.22 -12.72 12.66
N VAL A 319 -17.59 -11.95 11.76
CA VAL A 319 -16.76 -10.79 12.11
C VAL A 319 -17.58 -9.78 12.90
N LEU A 320 -18.76 -9.41 12.41
CA LEU A 320 -19.66 -8.49 13.09
C LEU A 320 -20.04 -8.99 14.49
N ASN A 321 -20.42 -10.27 14.62
CA ASN A 321 -20.78 -10.88 15.90
C ASN A 321 -19.59 -10.91 16.89
N TYR A 322 -18.39 -11.19 16.39
CA TYR A 322 -17.16 -11.14 17.18
C TYR A 322 -16.90 -9.73 17.70
N LEU A 323 -16.98 -8.71 16.83
CA LEU A 323 -16.80 -7.32 17.23
C LEU A 323 -17.87 -6.89 18.24
N LEU A 324 -19.15 -7.25 18.03
CA LEU A 324 -20.23 -6.99 18.98
C LEU A 324 -19.97 -7.61 20.35
N THR A 325 -19.53 -8.88 20.37
CA THR A 325 -19.25 -9.62 21.61
C THR A 325 -18.09 -8.98 22.36
N LYS A 326 -16.94 -8.80 21.69
CA LYS A 326 -15.76 -8.16 22.27
C LYS A 326 -16.05 -6.76 22.81
N ASN A 327 -16.73 -5.94 22.03
CA ASN A 327 -17.13 -4.60 22.46
C ASN A 327 -18.10 -4.64 23.66
N SER A 328 -19.04 -5.60 23.70
CA SER A 328 -19.96 -5.74 24.84
C SER A 328 -19.27 -6.18 26.14
N HIS A 329 -18.21 -6.98 26.04
CA HIS A 329 -17.38 -7.36 27.19
C HIS A 329 -16.58 -6.15 27.67
N ILE A 330 -15.90 -5.45 26.76
CA ILE A 330 -15.11 -4.25 27.08
C ILE A 330 -15.98 -3.18 27.75
N LEU A 331 -17.17 -2.87 27.21
CA LEU A 331 -18.10 -1.90 27.81
C LEU A 331 -18.59 -2.33 29.20
N LYS A 332 -18.91 -3.61 29.41
CA LYS A 332 -19.36 -4.11 30.71
C LYS A 332 -18.24 -4.06 31.74
N GLU A 333 -17.01 -4.37 31.33
CA GLU A 333 -15.84 -4.32 32.21
C GLU A 333 -15.42 -2.87 32.49
N GLU A 334 -15.48 -1.97 31.52
CA GLU A 334 -15.23 -0.54 31.72
C GLU A 334 -16.22 0.08 32.72
N VAL A 335 -17.52 -0.19 32.57
CA VAL A 335 -18.54 0.27 33.52
C VAL A 335 -18.30 -0.33 34.90
N LEU A 336 -18.03 -1.63 34.99
CA LEU A 336 -17.80 -2.30 36.27
C LEU A 336 -16.54 -1.78 37.00
N VAL A 337 -15.46 -1.52 36.26
CA VAL A 337 -14.21 -0.97 36.80
C VAL A 337 -14.39 0.48 37.21
N SER A 338 -15.01 1.30 36.35
CA SER A 338 -15.32 2.70 36.64
C SER A 338 -16.22 2.84 37.87
N GLU A 339 -17.32 2.09 37.96
CA GLU A 339 -18.24 2.13 39.10
C GLU A 339 -17.56 1.69 40.40
N LYS A 340 -16.74 0.63 40.35
CA LYS A 340 -15.99 0.15 41.53
C LYS A 340 -14.95 1.16 42.00
N LEU A 341 -14.24 1.81 41.08
CA LEU A 341 -13.26 2.85 41.41
C LEU A 341 -13.97 4.10 41.94
N GLU A 342 -14.99 4.62 41.25
CA GLU A 342 -15.79 5.76 41.70
C GLU A 342 -16.40 5.55 43.09
N ALA A 343 -16.92 4.36 43.38
CA ALA A 343 -17.45 4.02 44.71
C ALA A 343 -16.40 3.99 45.82
N VAL A 344 -15.11 3.85 45.47
CA VAL A 344 -13.98 3.93 46.40
C VAL A 344 -13.54 5.37 46.57
N PHE A 345 -13.37 6.11 45.48
CA PHE A 345 -12.94 7.50 45.52
C PHE A 345 -13.99 8.45 46.08
N SER A 346 -15.29 8.15 45.92
CA SER A 346 -16.36 8.92 46.56
C SER A 346 -16.29 8.88 48.10
N LYS A 347 -15.72 7.81 48.68
CA LYS A 347 -15.46 7.71 50.13
C LYS A 347 -14.25 8.54 50.58
N LEU A 348 -13.40 8.95 49.65
CA LEU A 348 -12.16 9.67 49.90
C LEU A 348 -12.27 11.18 49.57
N HIS A 349 -13.43 11.66 49.09
CA HIS A 349 -13.73 13.08 48.84
C HIS A 349 -12.75 13.78 47.87
N PHE A 350 -12.41 13.14 46.75
CA PHE A 350 -11.55 13.72 45.70
C PHE A 350 -12.32 14.11 44.43
N ASP A 351 -11.79 15.07 43.67
CA ASP A 351 -12.29 15.43 42.35
C ASP A 351 -11.73 14.47 41.28
N ILE A 352 -12.63 13.87 40.49
CA ILE A 352 -12.26 12.86 39.49
C ILE A 352 -12.27 13.50 38.11
N VAL A 353 -11.15 13.40 37.38
CA VAL A 353 -11.04 13.86 35.99
C VAL A 353 -10.65 12.67 35.11
N LYS A 354 -11.61 12.14 34.36
CA LYS A 354 -11.37 11.07 33.39
C LYS A 354 -10.75 11.63 32.12
N LYS A 355 -9.61 11.10 31.69
CA LYS A 355 -8.96 11.50 30.44
C LYS A 355 -8.49 10.25 29.71
N TYR A 356 -9.09 10.01 28.55
CA TYR A 356 -8.71 8.91 27.68
C TYR A 356 -7.68 9.39 26.68
N ASP A 357 -6.57 8.66 26.52
CA ASP A 357 -5.69 8.87 25.39
C ASP A 357 -6.26 8.16 24.16
N LYS A 358 -6.18 8.82 23.00
CA LYS A 358 -6.82 8.35 21.76
C LYS A 358 -5.94 7.38 20.95
N SER A 359 -4.73 7.06 21.45
CA SER A 359 -3.70 6.36 20.66
C SER A 359 -3.08 5.12 21.31
N LEU A 360 -3.59 4.61 22.44
CA LEU A 360 -3.02 3.43 23.12
C LEU A 360 -4.12 2.45 23.54
N GLU A 361 -3.80 1.16 23.64
CA GLU A 361 -4.60 0.11 24.35
C GLU A 361 -4.78 0.38 25.85
N GLU A 362 -4.36 1.56 26.31
CA GLU A 362 -4.27 1.96 27.70
C GLU A 362 -5.19 3.14 27.94
N GLY A 363 -6.15 2.97 28.86
CA GLY A 363 -6.87 4.09 29.43
C GLY A 363 -6.16 4.54 30.70
N PHE A 364 -6.32 5.81 31.09
CA PHE A 364 -5.94 6.23 32.44
C PHE A 364 -7.05 7.07 33.08
N ILE A 365 -7.23 6.87 34.37
CA ILE A 365 -8.10 7.71 35.20
C ILE A 365 -7.18 8.53 36.07
N ARG A 366 -7.21 9.86 35.92
CA ARG A 366 -6.46 10.76 36.80
C ARG A 366 -7.34 11.26 37.92
N TYR A 367 -6.76 11.28 39.10
CA TYR A 367 -7.35 11.81 40.32
C TYR A 367 -6.50 13.01 40.72
N ASN A 368 -7.13 14.17 40.76
CA ASN A 368 -6.45 15.40 41.12
C ASN A 368 -6.67 15.67 42.61
N ILE A 369 -5.58 15.78 43.38
CA ILE A 369 -5.65 15.89 44.83
C ILE A 369 -5.34 17.32 45.22
N SER A 370 -6.39 18.13 45.18
CA SER A 370 -6.37 19.59 45.35
C SER A 370 -5.80 20.10 46.68
N HIS A 371 -5.60 19.23 47.68
CA HIS A 371 -5.05 19.61 49.00
C HIS A 371 -3.61 19.12 49.24
N LEU A 372 -2.99 18.39 48.31
CA LEU A 372 -1.61 17.88 48.45
C LEU A 372 -0.65 18.36 47.33
N ASP A 373 -1.11 19.17 46.38
CA ASP A 373 -0.38 19.50 45.13
C ASP A 373 0.23 18.24 44.47
N LYS A 374 -0.56 17.16 44.40
CA LYS A 374 -0.18 15.86 43.83
C LYS A 374 -1.24 15.35 42.86
N GLU A 375 -0.80 14.68 41.80
CA GLU A 375 -1.66 14.06 40.79
C GLU A 375 -1.47 12.54 40.83
N LEU A 376 -2.55 11.79 41.05
CA LEU A 376 -2.52 10.33 41.02
C LEU A 376 -3.10 9.87 39.69
N SER A 377 -2.34 9.12 38.90
CA SER A 377 -2.78 8.61 37.61
C SER A 377 -2.87 7.08 37.69
N LEU A 378 -4.08 6.53 37.65
CA LEU A 378 -4.27 5.08 37.50
C LEU A 378 -4.34 4.77 36.01
N GLN A 379 -3.35 4.08 35.48
CA GLN A 379 -3.37 3.57 34.12
C GLN A 379 -3.87 2.13 34.13
N TYR A 380 -4.67 1.76 33.15
CA TYR A 380 -5.16 0.41 32.98
C TYR A 380 -5.01 0.00 31.53
N ASN A 381 -4.55 -1.23 31.33
CA ASN A 381 -4.46 -1.83 30.02
C ASN A 381 -5.81 -2.54 29.71
N ILE A 382 -6.41 -2.19 28.58
CA ILE A 382 -7.73 -2.69 28.16
C ILE A 382 -7.65 -4.10 27.57
N SER A 383 -6.51 -4.47 26.97
CA SER A 383 -6.35 -5.77 26.29
C SER A 383 -6.18 -6.93 27.27
N ASP A 384 -5.46 -6.73 28.39
CA ASP A 384 -5.13 -7.79 29.35
C ASP A 384 -5.63 -7.50 30.80
N PHE A 385 -6.37 -6.41 31.03
CA PHE A 385 -6.95 -5.99 32.33
C PHE A 385 -5.94 -5.81 33.46
N GLU A 386 -4.73 -5.41 33.12
CA GLU A 386 -3.68 -5.12 34.09
C GLU A 386 -3.72 -3.64 34.52
N TYR A 387 -3.67 -3.41 35.83
CA TYR A 387 -3.67 -2.07 36.42
C TYR A 387 -2.25 -1.67 36.82
N TYR A 388 -1.88 -0.45 36.45
CA TYR A 388 -0.64 0.20 36.84
C TYR A 388 -0.96 1.49 37.57
N LEU A 389 -0.50 1.62 38.81
CA LEU A 389 -0.68 2.86 39.56
C LEU A 389 0.55 3.75 39.38
N PHE A 390 0.33 4.94 38.86
CA PHE A 390 1.32 6.00 38.78
C PHE A 390 1.00 7.08 39.80
N ILE A 391 2.03 7.50 40.53
CA ILE A 391 1.93 8.56 41.53
C ILE A 391 2.84 9.68 41.06
N GLU A 392 2.27 10.72 40.45
CA GLU A 392 3.02 11.89 40.02
C GLU A 392 3.09 12.91 41.18
N THR A 393 4.30 13.30 41.52
CA THR A 393 4.56 14.41 42.46
C THR A 393 5.35 15.48 41.72
N GLU A 394 5.30 16.74 42.16
CA GLU A 394 6.03 17.86 41.52
C GLU A 394 7.54 17.64 41.33
N PHE A 395 8.15 16.61 41.96
CA PHE A 395 9.60 16.43 42.00
C PHE A 395 10.15 15.08 41.50
N SER A 396 9.33 14.13 41.04
CA SER A 396 9.79 12.92 40.30
C SER A 396 8.63 12.03 39.86
N GLU A 397 8.77 11.42 38.68
CA GLU A 397 8.03 10.18 38.33
C GLU A 397 8.54 9.04 39.23
N ILE A 398 7.64 8.42 39.98
CA ILE A 398 7.92 7.14 40.66
C ILE A 398 7.67 6.02 39.65
N ASP A 399 8.50 4.98 39.64
CA ASP A 399 8.28 3.78 38.81
C ASP A 399 6.85 3.24 39.02
N PRO A 400 6.13 2.87 37.95
CA PRO A 400 4.77 2.37 38.07
C PRO A 400 4.68 1.14 38.96
N ILE A 401 3.73 1.17 39.89
CA ILE A 401 3.47 0.01 40.73
C ILE A 401 2.53 -0.90 39.93
N TYR A 402 3.05 -2.04 39.48
CA TYR A 402 2.25 -3.09 38.86
C TYR A 402 1.32 -3.72 39.90
N VAL A 403 0.02 -3.65 39.66
CA VAL A 403 -1.00 -4.14 40.59
C VAL A 403 -1.70 -5.40 40.09
N GLY A 404 -1.36 -5.87 38.87
CA GLY A 404 -2.00 -6.99 38.20
C GLY A 404 -3.46 -6.70 37.89
N ASN A 405 -4.32 -7.71 37.89
CA ASN A 405 -5.75 -7.59 37.57
C ASN A 405 -6.67 -7.41 38.79
N SER A 406 -6.12 -7.14 39.98
CA SER A 406 -6.89 -7.07 41.23
C SER A 406 -7.23 -5.64 41.60
N THR A 407 -8.47 -5.22 41.33
CA THR A 407 -9.01 -3.93 41.77
C THR A 407 -8.88 -3.75 43.29
N GLU A 408 -8.99 -4.82 44.07
CA GLU A 408 -8.86 -4.78 45.53
C GLU A 408 -7.44 -4.45 45.98
N LYS A 409 -6.41 -4.97 45.28
CA LYS A 409 -5.02 -4.57 45.52
C LYS A 409 -4.78 -3.10 45.19
N VAL A 410 -5.35 -2.60 44.09
CA VAL A 410 -5.26 -1.16 43.73
C VAL A 410 -5.87 -0.30 44.83
N ILE A 411 -7.06 -0.67 45.32
CA ILE A 411 -7.75 0.04 46.40
C ILE A 411 -6.94 0.04 47.69
N ASN A 412 -6.38 -1.10 48.08
CA ASN A 412 -5.58 -1.19 49.30
C ASN A 412 -4.29 -0.38 49.17
N LEU A 413 -3.62 -0.42 48.01
CA LEU A 413 -2.40 0.34 47.79
C LEU A 413 -2.66 1.85 47.85
N ILE A 414 -3.77 2.32 47.28
CA ILE A 414 -4.21 3.71 47.37
C ILE A 414 -4.50 4.09 48.82
N ARG A 415 -5.24 3.25 49.56
CA ARG A 415 -5.51 3.49 50.98
C ARG A 415 -4.23 3.55 51.81
N ASP A 416 -3.32 2.59 51.63
CA ASP A 416 -2.06 2.53 52.35
C ASP A 416 -1.19 3.76 52.03
N PHE A 417 -1.23 4.26 50.79
CA PHE A 417 -0.50 5.47 50.40
C PHE A 417 -1.07 6.77 51.02
N PHE A 418 -2.39 6.86 51.23
CA PHE A 418 -3.04 8.06 51.77
C PHE A 418 -3.28 8.03 53.29
N TYR A 419 -3.31 6.85 53.91
CA TYR A 419 -3.53 6.68 55.36
C TYR A 419 -2.27 6.28 56.15
N ALA A 420 -1.12 6.11 55.48
CA ALA A 420 0.20 6.12 56.12
C ALA A 420 0.68 7.55 56.35
#